data_AF-A0A2G3J5E5-F1
#
_entry.id   AF-A0A2G3J5E5-F1
#
_cell.length_a   1.000
_cell.length_b   1.000
_cell.length_c   1.000
_cell.angle_alpha   90.00
_cell.angle_beta   90.00
_cell.angle_gamma   90.00
#
_symmetry.space_group_name_H-M   'P 1'
#
loop_
_entity.id
_entity.type
_entity.pdbx_description
1 polymer ?
#
loop_
_entity_poly.entity_id
_entity_poly.type
_entity_poly.pdbx_seq_one_letter_code
_entity_poly.pdbx_strand_id
1 'polypeptide(L)'
;MGHYSAFQISHAAALNAERLSVRILFLAALLCLSGNAHASNTIQICIGDFPPYNSRSLPKNGPVIEIATEAFRRSGYQMQFKFT
;
A
#
# COMPACT_ATOMS: atom_id res chain seq x y z
N MET A 1 44.31 12.37 -40.89
CA MET A 1 43.99 11.39 -39.84
C MET A 1 43.16 12.07 -38.75
N GLY A 2 41.84 12.19 -38.91
CA GLY A 2 40.99 12.94 -37.96
C GLY A 2 39.50 12.63 -38.02
N HIS A 3 39.02 12.01 -39.10
CA HIS A 3 37.60 11.68 -39.27
C HIS A 3 37.13 10.47 -38.45
N TYR A 4 38.04 9.59 -38.01
CA TYR A 4 37.68 8.39 -37.26
C TYR A 4 37.31 8.66 -35.78
N SER A 5 37.87 9.70 -35.15
CA SER A 5 37.59 10.01 -33.73
C SER A 5 36.18 10.56 -33.49
N ALA A 6 35.67 11.43 -34.36
CA ALA A 6 34.34 12.02 -34.19
C ALA A 6 33.22 10.99 -34.33
N PHE A 7 33.41 10.01 -35.24
CA PHE A 7 32.47 8.90 -35.44
C PHE A 7 32.40 7.98 -34.22
N GLN A 8 33.54 7.63 -33.60
CA GLN A 8 33.58 6.80 -32.40
C GLN A 8 32.93 7.48 -31.18
N ILE A 9 33.12 8.79 -31.00
CA ILE A 9 32.50 9.56 -29.91
C ILE A 9 30.97 9.60 -30.08
N SER A 10 30.48 9.80 -31.30
CA SER A 10 29.04 9.82 -31.60
C SER A 10 28.39 8.45 -31.38
N HIS A 11 29.08 7.36 -31.73
CA HIS A 11 28.60 5.99 -31.50
C HIS A 11 28.55 5.63 -30.00
N ALA A 12 29.56 6.00 -29.23
CA ALA A 12 29.60 5.78 -27.78
C ALA A 12 28.50 6.58 -27.04
N ALA A 13 28.20 7.80 -27.50
CA ALA A 13 27.13 8.62 -26.96
C ALA A 13 25.74 8.01 -27.20
N ALA A 14 25.49 7.47 -28.40
CA ALA A 14 24.23 6.79 -28.72
C ALA A 14 24.00 5.54 -27.85
N LEU A 15 25.03 4.71 -27.65
CA LEU A 15 24.95 3.52 -26.78
C LEU A 15 24.66 3.87 -25.31
N ASN A 16 25.16 5.01 -24.82
CA ASN A 16 24.89 5.49 -23.46
C ASN A 16 23.45 6.02 -23.32
N ALA A 17 22.90 6.64 -24.37
CA ALA A 17 21.51 7.09 -24.39
C ALA A 17 20.53 5.92 -24.33
N GLU A 18 20.77 4.85 -25.12
CA GLU A 18 19.97 3.61 -25.08
C GLU A 18 19.98 2.97 -23.69
N ARG A 19 21.17 2.88 -23.05
CA ARG A 19 21.31 2.35 -21.68
C ARG A 19 20.58 3.21 -20.65
N LEU A 20 20.58 4.53 -20.81
CA LEU A 20 19.88 5.45 -19.93
C LEU A 20 18.36 5.30 -20.09
N SER A 21 17.85 5.19 -21.32
CA SER A 21 16.43 4.96 -21.62
C SER A 21 15.91 3.67 -21.00
N VAL A 22 16.66 2.57 -21.11
CA VAL A 22 16.28 1.29 -20.50
C VAL A 22 16.22 1.39 -18.97
N ARG A 23 17.17 2.09 -18.34
CA ARG A 23 17.16 2.31 -16.89
C ARG A 23 15.96 3.14 -16.45
N ILE A 24 15.64 4.21 -17.18
CA ILE A 24 14.47 5.05 -16.91
C ILE A 24 13.18 4.25 -17.05
N LEU A 25 13.05 3.45 -18.11
CA LEU A 25 11.89 2.60 -18.33
C LEU A 25 11.73 1.56 -17.20
N PHE A 26 12.83 0.95 -16.77
CA PHE A 26 12.83 -0.01 -15.68
C PHE A 26 12.43 0.63 -14.34
N LEU A 27 12.95 1.83 -14.04
CA LEU A 27 12.56 2.61 -12.86
C LEU A 27 11.08 3.02 -12.90
N ALA A 28 10.58 3.43 -14.06
CA ALA A 28 9.17 3.77 -14.25
C ALA A 28 8.27 2.53 -14.04
N ALA A 29 8.67 1.37 -14.57
CA ALA A 29 7.96 0.11 -14.36
C ALA A 29 7.94 -0.31 -12.87
N LEU A 30 9.05 -0.14 -12.15
CA LEU A 30 9.11 -0.38 -10.70
C LEU A 30 8.19 0.57 -9.92
N LEU A 31 8.12 1.84 -10.32
CA LEU A 31 7.22 2.82 -9.70
C LEU A 31 5.75 2.52 -9.96
N CYS A 32 5.42 1.97 -11.13
CA CYS A 32 4.07 1.46 -11.40
C CYS A 32 3.73 0.21 -10.56
N LEU A 33 4.75 -0.56 -10.16
CA LEU A 33 4.59 -1.76 -9.34
C LEU A 33 4.53 -1.49 -7.83
N SER A 34 5.03 -0.33 -7.37
CA SER A 34 4.83 0.10 -5.98
C SER A 34 3.36 0.41 -5.75
N GLY A 35 2.60 -0.61 -5.37
CA GLY A 35 1.19 -0.47 -4.98
C GLY A 35 1.03 0.51 -3.83
N ASN A 36 -0.16 1.14 -3.76
CA ASN A 36 -0.52 1.98 -2.63
C ASN A 36 -0.55 1.12 -1.37
N ALA A 37 0.49 1.19 -0.54
CA ALA A 37 0.45 0.70 0.82
C ALA A 37 -0.52 1.59 1.61
N HIS A 38 -1.83 1.30 1.51
CA HIS A 38 -2.85 2.01 2.26
C HIS A 38 -2.72 1.60 3.72
N ALA A 39 -2.02 2.41 4.52
CA ALA A 39 -1.98 2.26 5.97
C ALA A 39 -3.43 2.29 6.48
N SER A 40 -3.94 1.14 6.95
CA SER A 40 -5.30 1.07 7.47
C SER A 40 -5.36 1.87 8.76
N ASN A 41 -6.17 2.93 8.77
CA ASN A 41 -6.39 3.74 9.96
C ASN A 41 -7.08 2.87 11.02
N THR A 42 -6.33 2.48 12.04
CA THR A 42 -6.83 1.62 13.10
C THR A 42 -7.43 2.47 14.23
N ILE A 43 -8.65 2.19 14.63
CA ILE A 43 -9.33 2.86 15.75
C ILE A 43 -9.49 1.86 16.89
N GLN A 44 -9.16 2.27 18.11
CA GLN A 44 -9.42 1.49 19.33
C GLN A 44 -10.67 2.00 20.03
N ILE A 45 -11.58 1.07 20.38
CA ILE A 45 -12.85 1.38 21.05
C ILE A 45 -12.92 0.63 22.37
N CYS A 46 -13.22 1.35 23.45
CA CYS A 46 -13.56 0.76 24.73
C CYS A 46 -15.03 0.37 24.72
N ILE A 47 -15.34 -0.88 25.06
CA ILE A 47 -16.71 -1.40 25.12
C ILE A 47 -16.98 -1.98 26.52
N GLY A 48 -18.21 -1.83 27.01
CA GLY A 48 -18.68 -2.55 28.20
C GLY A 48 -19.10 -3.98 27.88
N ASP A 49 -19.49 -4.73 28.90
CA ASP A 49 -20.13 -6.05 28.74
C ASP A 49 -21.65 -5.89 28.88
N PHE A 50 -22.39 -6.08 27.80
CA PHE A 50 -23.84 -5.84 27.74
C PHE A 50 -24.55 -6.86 26.82
N PRO A 51 -24.76 -8.10 27.30
CA PRO A 51 -25.54 -9.11 26.56
C PRO A 51 -27.00 -8.66 26.33
N PRO A 52 -27.66 -9.09 25.24
CA PRO A 52 -27.13 -9.96 24.17
C PRO A 52 -26.41 -9.20 23.06
N TYR A 53 -26.14 -7.90 23.23
CA TYR A 53 -25.66 -7.01 22.18
C TYR A 53 -24.15 -7.09 21.96
N ASN A 54 -23.38 -7.08 23.04
CA ASN A 54 -21.94 -7.27 23.02
C ASN A 54 -21.43 -7.85 24.34
N SER A 55 -20.59 -8.88 24.28
CA SER A 55 -19.99 -9.54 25.47
C SER A 55 -18.85 -10.44 25.04
N ARG A 56 -17.86 -10.66 25.92
CA ARG A 56 -16.78 -11.64 25.68
C ARG A 56 -17.28 -13.06 25.50
N SER A 57 -18.46 -13.35 26.06
CA SER A 57 -19.08 -14.69 26.04
C SER A 57 -19.87 -15.00 24.77
N LEU A 58 -20.14 -13.99 23.94
CA LEU A 58 -20.97 -14.15 22.73
C LEU A 58 -20.11 -14.53 21.52
N PRO A 59 -20.63 -15.34 20.57
CA PRO A 59 -19.99 -15.55 19.28
C PRO A 59 -19.68 -14.22 18.60
N LYS A 60 -18.45 -14.08 18.08
CA LYS A 60 -17.94 -12.83 17.49
C LYS A 60 -18.08 -11.59 18.40
N ASN A 61 -18.20 -11.79 19.71
CA ASN A 61 -18.43 -10.75 20.72
C ASN A 61 -19.78 -10.03 20.62
N GLY A 62 -20.75 -10.57 19.88
CA GLY A 62 -22.12 -10.06 19.76
C GLY A 62 -22.41 -9.26 18.48
N PRO A 63 -23.71 -9.11 18.13
CA PRO A 63 -24.13 -8.50 16.85
C PRO A 63 -23.68 -7.05 16.68
N VAL A 64 -23.60 -6.27 17.77
CA VAL A 64 -23.16 -4.87 17.70
C VAL A 64 -21.69 -4.78 17.27
N ILE A 65 -20.84 -5.70 17.74
CA ILE A 65 -19.42 -5.72 17.35
C ILE A 65 -19.26 -6.04 15.87
N GLU A 66 -20.03 -6.98 15.35
CA GLU A 66 -20.00 -7.34 13.92
C GLU A 66 -20.45 -6.19 13.03
N ILE A 67 -21.57 -5.53 13.38
CA ILE A 67 -22.09 -4.37 12.64
C ILE A 67 -21.08 -3.22 12.67
N ALA A 68 -20.54 -2.89 13.85
CA ALA A 68 -19.57 -1.81 14.00
C ALA A 68 -18.29 -2.09 13.21
N THR A 69 -17.75 -3.32 13.30
CA THR A 69 -16.54 -3.73 12.56
C THR A 69 -16.72 -3.55 11.06
N GLU A 70 -17.85 -3.98 10.52
CA GLU A 70 -18.14 -3.86 9.10
C GLU A 70 -18.37 -2.40 8.68
N ALA A 71 -19.03 -1.58 9.51
CA ALA A 71 -19.22 -0.16 9.26
C ALA A 71 -17.87 0.57 9.17
N PHE A 72 -16.97 0.36 10.14
CA PHE A 72 -15.62 0.94 10.10
C PHE A 72 -14.83 0.46 8.89
N ARG A 73 -14.90 -0.83 8.57
CA ARG A 73 -14.23 -1.41 7.39
C ARG A 73 -14.68 -0.72 6.10
N ARG A 74 -15.99 -0.50 5.93
CA ARG A 74 -16.56 0.22 4.76
C ARG A 74 -16.09 1.66 4.69
N SER A 75 -15.80 2.28 5.83
CA SER A 75 -15.25 3.63 5.92
C SER A 75 -13.72 3.68 5.77
N GLY A 76 -13.04 2.56 5.51
CA GLY A 76 -11.59 2.50 5.34
C GLY A 76 -10.78 2.39 6.64
N TYR A 77 -11.46 2.12 7.76
CA TYR A 77 -10.84 1.94 9.08
C TYR A 77 -10.80 0.48 9.49
N GLN A 78 -9.79 0.12 10.28
CA GLN A 78 -9.77 -1.16 11.00
C GLN A 78 -10.21 -0.91 12.44
N MET A 79 -11.27 -1.59 12.88
CA MET A 79 -11.74 -1.52 14.26
C MET A 79 -10.97 -2.52 15.13
N GLN A 80 -10.42 -2.04 16.24
CA GLN A 80 -10.00 -2.85 17.38
C GLN A 80 -10.83 -2.45 18.58
N PHE A 81 -11.12 -3.40 19.47
CA PHE A 81 -11.89 -3.12 20.67
C PHE A 81 -11.31 -3.82 21.89
N LYS A 82 -11.55 -3.21 23.04
CA LYS A 82 -11.20 -3.77 24.35
C LYS A 82 -12.40 -3.68 25.27
N PHE A 83 -12.71 -4.79 25.92
CA PHE A 83 -13.68 -4.80 27.01
C PHE A 83 -13.08 -4.12 28.24
N THR A 84 -13.84 -3.18 28.81
CA THR A 84 -13.48 -2.39 30.00
C THR A 84 -14.39 -2.71 31.16
#